data_AF-A0AAD6HGW8-F1
#
_entry.id   AF-A0AAD6HGW8-F1
#
_cell.length_a   1.000
_cell.length_b   1.000
_cell.length_c   1.000
_cell.angle_alpha   90.00
_cell.angle_beta   90.00
_cell.angle_gamma   90.00
#
_symmetry.space_group_name_H-M   'P 1'
#
loop_
_entity.id
_entity.type
_entity.pdbx_description
1 polymer ?
#
loop_
_entity_poly.entity_id
_entity_poly.type
_entity_poly.pdbx_seq_one_letter_code
_entity_poly.pdbx_strand_id
1 'polypeptide(L)'
;MGVIPAQKAVAFFAKKGQEITVVNSDGNQVICLWAFDPHDAHHYLSMGQTRSTLMKIVLSQGDTLQNTQGKPVLTLTDDPAKGVHDMICSPCVFGDASDSGRENTFEMHQALKESFPDFEIPKGWAPDPLNLFMNVVIDHRGKLNILKSNGDRGEHVTFTAEQDLIVVLGSGHQKAKGTEVSNCEYRLSSSEVFFSPRIPPPSQLRRPSRVKIALSIDFDALSHWLGSSAHPDNKMSDYAYGIFSGKIGAFRVLDLLRKNNLEDKVTWFIPGHTMETFPDATRAIIESGAEIGLHGYTHEDIYSVSEEQERDILLKCIELTTTLTGKRPVGYRSPVYTLRESTLQLLRENGFLYDSSLSQHDSQVSFAPTDPPLKPIDLSQPAASWMQPTIFSPREYSHDQPMLVEIPTGFYNEDMMPMTFFPTFPNSKGWVSTRLVEQMWKDKFLWLLENSKGPDGSPDFVFPILLHPDCSGMAHIIGMIDRFVQWLQSFGSAVEFCTHKEIATSWVEERKIEADLK
;
A
#
# COMPACT_ATOMS: atom_id res chain seq x y z
N MET A 1 -25.30 -32.81 4.15
CA MET A 1 -25.33 -32.50 2.71
C MET A 1 -25.97 -31.14 2.58
N GLY A 2 -25.25 -30.16 2.05
CA GLY A 2 -25.75 -28.80 1.86
C GLY A 2 -26.27 -28.61 0.44
N VAL A 3 -27.15 -27.62 0.27
CA VAL A 3 -27.74 -27.26 -1.03
C VAL A 3 -27.17 -25.93 -1.48
N ILE A 4 -26.76 -25.84 -2.75
CA ILE A 4 -26.42 -24.60 -3.44
C ILE A 4 -27.69 -24.20 -4.22
N PRO A 5 -28.46 -23.20 -3.78
CA PRO A 5 -29.69 -22.84 -4.48
C PRO A 5 -29.38 -22.34 -5.90
N ALA A 6 -30.28 -22.62 -6.84
CA ALA A 6 -30.18 -22.10 -8.20
C ALA A 6 -29.96 -20.58 -8.20
N GLN A 7 -28.96 -20.11 -8.96
CA GLN A 7 -28.62 -18.68 -9.09
C GLN A 7 -28.25 -17.98 -7.78
N LYS A 8 -27.85 -18.73 -6.75
CA LYS A 8 -27.36 -18.18 -5.49
C LYS A 8 -25.99 -18.76 -5.15
N ALA A 9 -25.36 -18.14 -4.17
CA ALA A 9 -24.16 -18.68 -3.54
C ALA A 9 -24.40 -19.13 -2.11
N VAL A 10 -23.54 -20.03 -1.65
CA VAL A 10 -23.43 -20.43 -0.24
C VAL A 10 -21.98 -20.30 0.20
N ALA A 11 -21.77 -19.86 1.43
CA ALA A 11 -20.46 -19.77 2.03
C ALA A 11 -20.41 -20.62 3.31
N PHE A 12 -19.34 -21.37 3.49
CA PHE A 12 -19.13 -22.24 4.65
C PHE A 12 -17.63 -22.36 4.98
N PHE A 13 -17.34 -22.81 6.19
CA PHE A 13 -15.97 -23.01 6.67
C PHE A 13 -15.52 -24.45 6.43
N ALA A 14 -14.29 -24.64 5.96
CA ALA A 14 -13.64 -25.94 5.81
C ALA A 14 -12.28 -25.91 6.53
N LYS A 15 -12.05 -26.85 7.44
CA LYS A 15 -10.76 -27.03 8.11
C LYS A 15 -9.77 -27.74 7.20
N LYS A 16 -8.49 -27.49 7.44
CA LYS A 16 -7.40 -28.29 6.87
C LYS A 16 -7.66 -29.78 7.05
N GLY A 17 -7.51 -30.53 5.95
CA GLY A 17 -7.70 -31.97 5.87
C GLY A 17 -9.15 -32.40 5.63
N GLN A 18 -10.13 -31.49 5.64
CA GLN A 18 -11.50 -31.83 5.27
C GLN A 18 -11.66 -31.97 3.76
N GLU A 19 -12.54 -32.89 3.37
CA GLU A 19 -12.91 -33.10 1.98
C GLU A 19 -14.16 -32.28 1.66
N ILE A 20 -14.13 -31.57 0.55
CA ILE A 20 -15.23 -30.78 -0.01
C ILE A 20 -15.63 -31.46 -1.31
N THR A 21 -16.78 -32.13 -1.32
CA THR A 21 -17.37 -32.73 -2.51
C THR A 21 -18.47 -31.83 -3.04
N VAL A 22 -18.40 -31.46 -4.32
CA VAL A 22 -19.44 -30.71 -5.02
C VAL A 22 -20.10 -31.63 -6.05
N VAL A 23 -21.43 -31.69 -6.06
CA VAL A 23 -22.23 -32.62 -6.86
C VAL A 23 -23.12 -31.85 -7.84
N ASN A 24 -23.06 -32.23 -9.11
CA ASN A 24 -23.89 -31.73 -10.19
C ASN A 24 -25.22 -32.51 -10.25
N SER A 25 -26.13 -32.22 -9.32
CA SER A 25 -27.31 -33.05 -9.03
C SER A 25 -28.30 -33.24 -10.19
N ASP A 26 -28.37 -32.27 -11.11
CA ASP A 26 -29.31 -32.27 -12.24
C ASP A 26 -28.63 -32.28 -13.62
N GLY A 27 -27.30 -32.19 -13.66
CA GLY A 27 -26.50 -32.17 -14.88
C GLY A 27 -26.46 -30.79 -15.56
N ASN A 28 -25.42 -30.55 -16.35
CA ASN A 28 -25.18 -29.31 -17.11
C ASN A 28 -25.01 -28.00 -16.31
N GLN A 29 -24.87 -28.05 -14.99
CA GLN A 29 -24.63 -26.85 -14.19
C GLN A 29 -23.17 -26.45 -14.16
N VAL A 30 -22.90 -25.15 -14.01
CA VAL A 30 -21.58 -24.60 -13.75
C VAL A 30 -21.58 -24.00 -12.35
N ILE A 31 -20.56 -24.34 -11.56
CA ILE A 31 -20.41 -23.85 -10.19
C ILE A 31 -19.12 -23.07 -10.08
N CYS A 32 -19.23 -21.80 -9.70
CA CYS A 32 -18.07 -20.98 -9.36
C CYS A 32 -17.63 -21.34 -7.94
N LEU A 33 -16.39 -21.80 -7.79
CA LEU A 33 -15.77 -22.07 -6.50
C LEU A 33 -14.73 -20.98 -6.20
N TRP A 34 -14.89 -20.36 -5.04
CA TRP A 34 -13.88 -19.52 -4.42
C TRP A 34 -13.48 -20.10 -3.07
N ALA A 35 -12.24 -19.85 -2.65
CA ALA A 35 -11.81 -20.14 -1.30
C ALA A 35 -10.88 -19.03 -0.81
N PHE A 36 -11.08 -18.61 0.44
CA PHE A 36 -10.32 -17.55 1.09
C PHE A 36 -9.67 -18.09 2.36
N ASP A 37 -8.51 -17.54 2.71
CA ASP A 37 -7.97 -17.66 4.05
C ASP A 37 -8.94 -16.95 5.03
N PRO A 38 -9.37 -17.62 6.12
CA PRO A 38 -10.33 -17.05 7.07
C PRO A 38 -9.77 -15.83 7.84
N HIS A 39 -8.46 -15.64 7.85
CA HIS A 39 -7.79 -14.56 8.58
C HIS A 39 -7.34 -13.41 7.69
N ASP A 40 -7.26 -13.63 6.38
CA ASP A 40 -6.81 -12.61 5.43
C ASP A 40 -7.48 -12.76 4.06
N ALA A 41 -8.40 -11.86 3.75
CA ALA A 41 -9.12 -11.85 2.49
C ALA A 41 -8.22 -11.57 1.26
N HIS A 42 -6.97 -11.12 1.45
CA HIS A 42 -5.99 -10.98 0.38
C HIS A 42 -5.33 -12.31 -0.01
N HIS A 43 -5.44 -13.34 0.84
CA HIS A 43 -4.98 -14.69 0.56
C HIS A 43 -6.15 -15.57 0.14
N TYR A 44 -6.33 -15.73 -1.16
CA TYR A 44 -7.41 -16.51 -1.73
C TYR A 44 -6.90 -17.44 -2.82
N LEU A 45 -7.71 -18.45 -3.14
CA LEU A 45 -7.52 -19.38 -4.24
C LEU A 45 -7.30 -18.61 -5.55
N SER A 46 -6.09 -18.67 -6.09
CA SER A 46 -5.68 -17.89 -7.26
C SER A 46 -5.51 -18.80 -8.47
N MET A 47 -6.39 -18.64 -9.47
CA MET A 47 -6.25 -19.36 -10.74
C MET A 47 -4.98 -18.93 -11.49
N GLY A 48 -4.60 -17.65 -11.41
CA GLY A 48 -3.35 -17.14 -12.02
C GLY A 48 -2.10 -17.79 -11.44
N GLN A 49 -2.03 -17.91 -10.10
CA GLN A 49 -0.92 -18.58 -9.44
C GLN A 49 -0.95 -20.08 -9.71
N THR A 50 -2.13 -20.71 -9.63
CA THR A 50 -2.32 -22.15 -9.89
C THR A 50 -1.84 -22.54 -11.28
N ARG A 51 -2.22 -21.81 -12.34
CA ARG A 51 -1.76 -22.08 -13.71
C ARG A 51 -0.26 -21.91 -13.85
N SER A 52 0.32 -20.91 -13.20
CA SER A 52 1.77 -20.66 -13.22
C SER A 52 2.56 -21.73 -12.47
N THR A 53 2.03 -22.26 -11.38
CA THR A 53 2.67 -23.32 -10.59
C THR A 53 2.54 -24.69 -11.27
N LEU A 54 1.35 -25.03 -11.76
CA LEU A 54 1.11 -26.33 -12.41
C LEU A 54 1.55 -26.37 -13.88
N MET A 55 1.84 -25.20 -14.47
CA MET A 55 2.14 -25.02 -15.90
C MET A 55 1.09 -25.64 -16.82
N LYS A 56 -0.18 -25.56 -16.41
CA LYS A 56 -1.32 -26.11 -17.16
C LYS A 56 -2.61 -25.35 -16.88
N ILE A 57 -3.56 -25.57 -17.79
CA ILE A 57 -4.90 -24.94 -17.77
C ILE A 57 -6.03 -25.94 -17.54
N VAL A 58 -5.72 -27.24 -17.50
CA VAL A 58 -6.67 -28.33 -17.24
C VAL A 58 -6.25 -29.02 -15.95
N LEU A 59 -7.19 -29.19 -15.02
CA LEU A 59 -6.95 -29.90 -13.77
C LEU A 59 -6.93 -31.41 -13.97
N SER A 60 -6.22 -32.08 -13.08
CA SER A 60 -6.07 -33.52 -13.03
C SER A 60 -6.07 -33.94 -11.57
N GLN A 61 -6.59 -35.14 -11.31
CA GLN A 61 -6.53 -35.70 -9.96
C GLN A 61 -5.08 -35.72 -9.44
N GLY A 62 -4.89 -35.27 -8.21
CA GLY A 62 -3.59 -35.05 -7.57
C GLY A 62 -3.07 -33.61 -7.65
N ASP A 63 -3.68 -32.74 -8.44
CA ASP A 63 -3.25 -31.34 -8.50
C ASP A 63 -3.60 -30.55 -7.26
N THR A 64 -2.64 -29.74 -6.82
CA THR A 64 -2.83 -28.80 -5.72
C THR A 64 -2.91 -27.37 -6.24
N LEU A 65 -4.07 -26.75 -6.04
CA LEU A 65 -4.34 -25.36 -6.34
C LEU A 65 -3.71 -24.43 -5.28
N GLN A 66 -3.34 -23.22 -5.71
CA GLN A 66 -2.49 -22.31 -4.96
C GLN A 66 -3.20 -21.00 -4.59
N ASN A 67 -2.81 -20.37 -3.48
CA ASN A 67 -3.28 -19.03 -3.13
C ASN A 67 -2.42 -17.94 -3.81
N THR A 68 -2.72 -16.66 -3.54
CA THR A 68 -1.95 -15.51 -4.03
C THR A 68 -0.48 -15.47 -3.62
N GLN A 69 -0.06 -16.23 -2.60
CA GLN A 69 1.34 -16.38 -2.17
C GLN A 69 2.01 -17.65 -2.71
N GLY A 70 1.31 -18.47 -3.49
CA GLY A 70 1.84 -19.76 -3.97
C GLY A 70 1.83 -20.87 -2.92
N LYS A 71 0.99 -20.77 -1.88
CA LYS A 71 0.77 -21.83 -0.88
C LYS A 71 -0.40 -22.75 -1.28
N PRO A 72 -0.32 -24.06 -0.96
CA PRO A 72 -1.41 -25.02 -1.18
C PRO A 72 -2.76 -24.61 -0.55
N VAL A 73 -3.85 -24.74 -1.30
CA VAL A 73 -5.22 -24.39 -0.87
C VAL A 73 -6.15 -25.59 -0.94
N LEU A 74 -6.29 -26.18 -2.12
CA LEU A 74 -7.17 -27.31 -2.39
C LEU A 74 -6.41 -28.32 -3.23
N THR A 75 -6.44 -29.59 -2.87
CA THR A 75 -5.92 -30.68 -3.72
C THR A 75 -7.08 -31.45 -4.31
N LEU A 76 -7.11 -31.60 -5.64
CA LEU A 76 -8.13 -32.36 -6.35
C LEU A 76 -7.94 -33.85 -6.10
N THR A 77 -8.78 -34.46 -5.28
CA THR A 77 -8.61 -35.84 -4.81
C THR A 77 -9.47 -36.85 -5.55
N ASP A 78 -10.60 -36.42 -6.11
CA ASP A 78 -11.48 -37.28 -6.94
C ASP A 78 -12.18 -36.42 -7.99
N ASP A 79 -12.12 -36.85 -9.26
CA ASP A 79 -12.71 -36.14 -10.39
C ASP A 79 -13.15 -37.12 -11.50
N PRO A 80 -14.32 -37.76 -11.35
CA PRO A 80 -14.92 -38.54 -12.43
C PRO A 80 -15.27 -37.72 -13.68
N ALA A 81 -15.36 -36.39 -13.59
CA ALA A 81 -15.67 -35.49 -14.71
C ALA A 81 -14.49 -35.29 -15.68
N LYS A 82 -13.37 -36.01 -15.47
CA LYS A 82 -12.20 -36.08 -16.38
C LYS A 82 -11.61 -34.71 -16.73
N GLY A 83 -11.55 -33.80 -15.76
CA GLY A 83 -10.87 -32.51 -15.91
C GLY A 83 -11.68 -31.43 -16.64
N VAL A 84 -13.01 -31.58 -16.77
CA VAL A 84 -13.88 -30.54 -17.34
C VAL A 84 -14.15 -29.46 -16.29
N HIS A 85 -13.12 -28.67 -16.00
CA HIS A 85 -13.16 -27.50 -15.12
C HIS A 85 -12.40 -26.37 -15.78
N ASP A 86 -12.95 -25.16 -15.73
CA ASP A 86 -12.31 -23.98 -16.29
C ASP A 86 -11.61 -23.16 -15.21
N MET A 87 -10.37 -22.79 -15.51
CA MET A 87 -9.55 -21.89 -14.69
C MET A 87 -9.28 -20.55 -15.40
N ILE A 88 -9.93 -20.26 -16.53
CA ILE A 88 -9.58 -19.11 -17.40
C ILE A 88 -10.66 -18.03 -17.39
N CYS A 89 -11.93 -18.42 -17.46
CA CYS A 89 -13.02 -17.47 -17.55
C CYS A 89 -13.26 -16.78 -16.21
N SER A 90 -13.40 -15.46 -16.27
CA SER A 90 -13.74 -14.62 -15.12
C SER A 90 -15.18 -14.91 -14.67
N PRO A 91 -15.56 -14.51 -13.44
CA PRO A 91 -16.91 -14.77 -12.92
C PRO A 91 -18.01 -14.04 -13.71
N CYS A 92 -17.64 -13.14 -14.63
CA CYS A 92 -18.52 -12.28 -15.40
C CYS A 92 -18.87 -12.81 -16.81
N VAL A 93 -18.33 -13.95 -17.26
CA VAL A 93 -18.53 -14.45 -18.65
C VAL A 93 -19.86 -15.21 -18.84
N PHE A 94 -20.77 -15.12 -17.87
CA PHE A 94 -22.13 -15.64 -18.03
C PHE A 94 -22.99 -14.59 -18.75
N GLY A 95 -22.98 -14.57 -20.10
CA GLY A 95 -23.99 -13.90 -20.95
C GLY A 95 -23.67 -12.49 -21.49
N ASP A 96 -24.05 -12.23 -22.75
CA ASP A 96 -23.90 -10.95 -23.46
C ASP A 96 -24.37 -9.74 -22.63
N ALA A 97 -23.48 -8.77 -22.40
CA ALA A 97 -23.71 -7.35 -22.08
C ALA A 97 -24.90 -6.95 -21.15
N SER A 98 -25.48 -7.87 -20.39
CA SER A 98 -26.65 -7.69 -19.53
C SER A 98 -26.48 -8.52 -18.25
N ASP A 99 -26.40 -7.80 -17.14
CA ASP A 99 -26.53 -8.12 -15.71
C ASP A 99 -26.01 -9.43 -15.05
N SER A 100 -25.86 -10.57 -15.72
CA SER A 100 -25.59 -11.85 -15.02
C SER A 100 -24.17 -12.04 -14.49
N GLY A 101 -23.16 -11.35 -15.04
CA GLY A 101 -21.82 -11.33 -14.44
C GLY A 101 -21.74 -10.54 -13.12
N ARG A 102 -22.62 -9.54 -12.95
CA ARG A 102 -22.77 -8.80 -11.69
C ARG A 102 -23.49 -9.63 -10.64
N GLU A 103 -24.36 -10.56 -11.06
CA GLU A 103 -25.13 -11.45 -10.18
C GLU A 103 -24.22 -12.42 -9.42
N ASN A 104 -23.30 -13.14 -10.06
CA ASN A 104 -22.43 -14.10 -9.33
C ASN A 104 -21.50 -13.42 -8.31
N THR A 105 -20.91 -12.28 -8.67
CA THR A 105 -20.14 -11.47 -7.72
C THR A 105 -21.03 -10.98 -6.59
N PHE A 106 -22.25 -10.50 -6.90
CA PHE A 106 -23.21 -10.08 -5.89
C PHE A 106 -23.60 -11.22 -4.94
N GLU A 107 -23.93 -12.39 -5.47
CA GLU A 107 -24.32 -13.57 -4.68
C GLU A 107 -23.17 -14.07 -3.80
N MET A 108 -21.92 -14.08 -4.31
CA MET A 108 -20.74 -14.39 -3.51
C MET A 108 -20.60 -13.42 -2.32
N HIS A 109 -20.76 -12.12 -2.57
CA HIS A 109 -20.75 -11.09 -1.52
C HIS A 109 -21.88 -11.28 -0.50
N GLN A 110 -23.09 -11.61 -0.95
CA GLN A 110 -24.21 -11.86 -0.05
C GLN A 110 -23.98 -13.11 0.81
N ALA A 111 -23.53 -14.21 0.21
CA ALA A 111 -23.24 -15.44 0.94
C ALA A 111 -22.14 -15.23 2.01
N LEU A 112 -21.09 -14.49 1.67
CA LEU A 112 -20.05 -14.10 2.63
C LEU A 112 -20.62 -13.24 3.76
N LYS A 113 -21.41 -12.21 3.43
CA LYS A 113 -22.00 -11.32 4.43
C LYS A 113 -22.96 -12.05 5.38
N GLU A 114 -23.73 -13.02 4.87
CA GLU A 114 -24.69 -13.79 5.67
C GLU A 114 -23.99 -14.80 6.59
N SER A 115 -22.99 -15.53 6.09
CA SER A 115 -22.31 -16.59 6.85
C SER A 115 -21.13 -16.08 7.69
N PHE A 116 -20.46 -15.01 7.24
CA PHE A 116 -19.23 -14.46 7.81
C PHE A 116 -19.27 -12.91 7.80
N PRO A 117 -20.14 -12.28 8.61
CA PRO A 117 -20.37 -10.83 8.56
C PRO A 117 -19.13 -9.99 8.89
N ASP A 118 -18.17 -10.56 9.63
CA ASP A 118 -16.90 -9.92 10.01
C ASP A 118 -15.80 -10.10 8.94
N PHE A 119 -16.06 -10.89 7.89
CA PHE A 119 -15.12 -11.15 6.80
C PHE A 119 -15.39 -10.21 5.63
N GLU A 120 -14.54 -9.20 5.48
CA GLU A 120 -14.71 -8.15 4.47
C GLU A 120 -13.83 -8.36 3.24
N ILE A 121 -14.45 -8.24 2.06
CA ILE A 121 -13.77 -8.13 0.76
C ILE A 121 -14.18 -6.83 0.06
N PRO A 122 -13.35 -6.26 -0.84
CA PRO A 122 -13.68 -5.02 -1.53
C PRO A 122 -15.02 -5.09 -2.27
N LYS A 123 -15.89 -4.10 -2.08
CA LYS A 123 -17.23 -4.07 -2.69
C LYS A 123 -17.16 -4.18 -4.22
N GLY A 124 -17.98 -5.06 -4.77
CA GLY A 124 -18.09 -5.26 -6.22
C GLY A 124 -16.88 -5.94 -6.86
N TRP A 125 -16.00 -6.53 -6.06
CA TRP A 125 -14.84 -7.28 -6.53
C TRP A 125 -14.97 -8.77 -6.21
N ALA A 126 -14.54 -9.63 -7.13
CA ALA A 126 -14.38 -11.06 -6.88
C ALA A 126 -13.07 -11.54 -7.54
N PRO A 127 -12.37 -12.51 -6.94
CA PRO A 127 -11.27 -13.18 -7.62
C PRO A 127 -11.80 -14.08 -8.74
N ASP A 128 -10.94 -14.45 -9.70
CA ASP A 128 -11.30 -15.41 -10.73
C ASP A 128 -11.64 -16.77 -10.08
N PRO A 129 -12.86 -17.30 -10.26
CA PRO A 129 -13.26 -18.58 -9.67
C PRO A 129 -12.56 -19.75 -10.34
N LEU A 130 -12.56 -20.89 -9.65
CA LEU A 130 -12.50 -22.18 -10.31
C LEU A 130 -13.92 -22.52 -10.80
N ASN A 131 -14.15 -22.57 -12.11
CA ASN A 131 -15.45 -22.89 -12.68
C ASN A 131 -15.61 -24.40 -12.86
N LEU A 132 -16.28 -25.04 -11.90
CA LEU A 132 -16.50 -26.48 -11.92
C LEU A 132 -17.51 -26.88 -12.99
N PHE A 133 -17.26 -28.01 -13.67
CA PHE A 133 -18.09 -28.58 -14.74
C PHE A 133 -18.22 -27.68 -15.98
N MET A 134 -17.42 -26.60 -16.07
CA MET A 134 -17.43 -25.70 -17.21
C MET A 134 -16.46 -26.19 -18.28
N ASN A 135 -16.98 -26.34 -19.51
CA ASN A 135 -16.21 -26.80 -20.66
C ASN A 135 -15.78 -25.61 -21.52
N VAL A 136 -14.52 -25.18 -21.38
CA VAL A 136 -13.93 -24.11 -22.20
C VAL A 136 -12.82 -24.69 -23.06
N VAL A 137 -12.97 -24.55 -24.38
CA VAL A 137 -11.98 -25.03 -25.35
C VAL A 137 -11.26 -23.85 -25.97
N ILE A 138 -9.92 -23.90 -25.96
CA ILE A 138 -9.06 -22.96 -26.67
C ILE A 138 -8.82 -23.51 -28.07
N ASP A 139 -9.19 -22.76 -29.11
CA ASP A 139 -8.89 -23.18 -30.48
C ASP A 139 -7.43 -22.89 -30.88
N HIS A 140 -7.05 -23.36 -32.07
CA HIS A 140 -5.69 -23.18 -32.63
C HIS A 140 -5.25 -21.72 -32.83
N ARG A 141 -6.17 -20.75 -32.65
CA ARG A 141 -5.89 -19.31 -32.73
C ARG A 141 -5.94 -18.63 -31.37
N GLY A 142 -6.09 -19.39 -30.29
CA GLY A 142 -6.18 -18.86 -28.93
C GLY A 142 -7.57 -18.34 -28.54
N LYS A 143 -8.62 -18.62 -29.32
CA LYS A 143 -9.99 -18.19 -28.98
C LYS A 143 -10.61 -19.13 -27.96
N LEU A 144 -11.19 -18.57 -26.90
CA LEU A 144 -11.97 -19.31 -25.91
C LEU A 144 -13.38 -19.57 -26.44
N ASN A 145 -13.79 -20.85 -26.46
CA ASN A 145 -15.13 -21.29 -26.84
C ASN A 145 -15.77 -22.02 -25.66
N ILE A 146 -16.81 -21.42 -25.09
CA ILE A 146 -17.59 -22.04 -24.02
C ILE A 146 -18.56 -23.04 -24.65
N LEU A 147 -18.33 -24.32 -24.40
CA LEU A 147 -19.18 -25.40 -24.86
C LEU A 147 -20.18 -25.79 -23.76
N LYS A 148 -21.19 -26.59 -24.13
CA LYS A 148 -22.09 -27.19 -23.16
C LYS A 148 -21.27 -27.98 -22.14
N SER A 149 -21.61 -27.85 -20.86
CA SER A 149 -21.04 -28.68 -19.80
C SER A 149 -21.19 -30.16 -20.17
N ASN A 150 -20.12 -30.93 -20.01
CA ASN A 150 -20.14 -32.37 -20.24
C ASN A 150 -20.61 -33.15 -19.02
N GLY A 151 -20.99 -32.45 -17.94
CA GLY A 151 -21.26 -33.07 -16.66
C GLY A 151 -22.57 -33.85 -16.65
N ASP A 152 -22.46 -35.16 -16.48
CA ASP A 152 -23.61 -36.05 -16.30
C ASP A 152 -24.29 -35.80 -14.95
N ARG A 153 -25.58 -36.13 -14.89
CA ARG A 153 -26.37 -36.00 -13.66
C ARG A 153 -25.75 -36.85 -12.54
N GLY A 154 -25.46 -36.23 -11.41
CA GLY A 154 -24.89 -36.90 -10.24
C GLY A 154 -23.37 -37.05 -10.28
N GLU A 155 -22.69 -36.51 -11.30
CA GLU A 155 -21.24 -36.35 -11.25
C GLU A 155 -20.83 -35.44 -10.09
N HIS A 156 -19.65 -35.71 -9.55
CA HIS A 156 -19.11 -34.98 -8.44
C HIS A 156 -17.63 -34.69 -8.64
N VAL A 157 -17.12 -33.77 -7.84
CA VAL A 157 -15.70 -33.47 -7.73
C VAL A 157 -15.36 -33.28 -6.26
N THR A 158 -14.27 -33.87 -5.80
CA THR A 158 -13.85 -33.80 -4.39
C THR A 158 -12.47 -33.20 -4.26
N PHE A 159 -12.36 -32.20 -3.39
CA PHE A 159 -11.10 -31.57 -3.01
C PHE A 159 -10.79 -31.82 -1.55
N THR A 160 -9.51 -31.99 -1.20
CA THR A 160 -9.03 -31.89 0.19
C THR A 160 -8.53 -30.47 0.46
N ALA A 161 -8.95 -29.87 1.56
CA ALA A 161 -8.46 -28.57 2.01
C ALA A 161 -7.03 -28.70 2.59
N GLU A 162 -6.07 -27.93 2.07
CA GLU A 162 -4.67 -27.96 2.51
C GLU A 162 -4.37 -26.99 3.67
N GLN A 163 -5.35 -26.14 3.97
CA GLN A 163 -5.38 -25.16 5.05
C GLN A 163 -6.83 -24.89 5.48
N ASP A 164 -7.04 -24.08 6.51
CA ASP A 164 -8.37 -23.62 6.90
C ASP A 164 -8.88 -22.60 5.87
N LEU A 165 -10.16 -22.70 5.48
CA LEU A 165 -10.73 -21.97 4.37
C LEU A 165 -12.16 -21.49 4.67
N ILE A 166 -12.47 -20.28 4.21
CA ILE A 166 -13.85 -19.88 3.88
C ILE A 166 -14.08 -20.24 2.41
N VAL A 167 -14.96 -21.20 2.16
CA VAL A 167 -15.31 -21.66 0.81
C VAL A 167 -16.63 -21.05 0.40
N VAL A 168 -16.68 -20.52 -0.83
CA VAL A 168 -17.91 -19.98 -1.42
C VAL A 168 -18.20 -20.72 -2.72
N LEU A 169 -19.41 -21.25 -2.84
CA LEU A 169 -19.90 -21.94 -4.04
C LEU A 169 -21.09 -21.19 -4.60
N GLY A 170 -20.98 -20.69 -5.84
CA GLY A 170 -22.05 -20.01 -6.57
C GLY A 170 -22.56 -20.83 -7.74
N SER A 171 -23.88 -21.00 -7.85
CA SER A 171 -24.52 -21.63 -9.02
C SER A 171 -24.74 -20.58 -10.12
N GLY A 172 -24.07 -20.72 -11.27
CA GLY A 172 -24.09 -19.75 -12.37
C GLY A 172 -24.93 -20.16 -13.59
N HIS A 173 -25.26 -19.19 -14.45
CA HIS A 173 -26.00 -19.40 -15.71
C HIS A 173 -25.13 -19.95 -16.85
N GLN A 174 -25.25 -21.23 -17.22
CA GLN A 174 -24.81 -21.66 -18.55
C GLN A 174 -25.98 -21.52 -19.56
N LYS A 175 -26.15 -20.36 -20.19
CA LYS A 175 -27.10 -20.18 -21.32
C LYS A 175 -26.59 -20.87 -22.60
N ALA A 176 -26.41 -22.18 -22.56
CA ALA A 176 -26.76 -22.97 -23.75
C ALA A 176 -28.29 -22.83 -23.88
N LYS A 177 -28.80 -22.41 -25.05
CA LYS A 177 -30.25 -22.25 -25.26
C LYS A 177 -31.01 -23.49 -24.78
N GLY A 178 -31.85 -23.35 -23.74
CA GLY A 178 -32.81 -24.38 -23.30
C GLY A 178 -32.52 -25.14 -22.00
N THR A 179 -31.50 -24.80 -21.22
CA THR A 179 -31.23 -25.48 -19.92
C THR A 179 -31.95 -24.78 -18.76
N GLU A 180 -32.79 -25.51 -18.01
CA GLU A 180 -33.35 -25.05 -16.73
C GLU A 180 -32.25 -25.05 -15.66
N VAL A 181 -32.18 -23.99 -14.84
CA VAL A 181 -31.22 -23.90 -13.71
C VAL A 181 -31.88 -24.53 -12.49
N SER A 182 -31.15 -25.37 -11.77
CA SER A 182 -31.67 -26.08 -10.61
C SER A 182 -30.66 -26.09 -9.46
N ASN A 183 -31.00 -26.73 -8.35
CA ASN A 183 -30.13 -26.73 -7.17
C ASN A 183 -28.94 -27.68 -7.37
N CYS A 184 -27.79 -27.34 -6.82
CA CYS A 184 -26.66 -28.26 -6.68
C CYS A 184 -26.50 -28.70 -5.23
N GLU A 185 -25.68 -29.73 -5.01
CA GLU A 185 -25.38 -30.23 -3.68
C GLU A 185 -23.89 -30.15 -3.39
N TYR A 186 -23.56 -30.02 -2.11
CA TYR A 186 -22.18 -30.19 -1.64
C TYR A 186 -22.15 -31.00 -0.33
N ARG A 187 -21.00 -31.61 -0.06
CA ARG A 187 -20.72 -32.38 1.15
C ARG A 187 -19.37 -31.97 1.71
N LEU A 188 -19.30 -31.91 3.03
CA LEU A 188 -18.07 -31.79 3.79
C LEU A 188 -17.86 -33.10 4.55
N SER A 189 -16.65 -33.64 4.54
CA SER A 189 -16.36 -34.86 5.29
C SER A 189 -16.36 -34.58 6.81
N SER A 190 -17.12 -35.42 7.53
CA SER A 190 -17.47 -35.38 8.96
C SER A 190 -18.33 -34.20 9.44
N SER A 191 -19.46 -34.58 10.04
CA SER A 191 -20.47 -33.72 10.64
C SER A 191 -20.15 -33.46 12.12
N GLU A 192 -19.34 -32.47 12.39
CA GLU A 192 -19.52 -31.72 13.63
C GLU A 192 -20.06 -30.34 13.24
N VAL A 193 -21.34 -30.13 13.56
CA VAL A 193 -21.98 -28.82 13.48
C VAL A 193 -21.31 -27.95 14.53
N PHE A 194 -20.23 -27.28 14.14
CA PHE A 194 -19.61 -26.28 14.99
C PHE A 194 -20.19 -24.92 14.69
N PHE A 195 -20.66 -24.27 15.75
CA PHE A 195 -20.85 -22.84 15.80
C PHE A 195 -19.64 -22.16 15.17
N SER A 196 -19.91 -21.25 14.23
CA SER A 196 -18.93 -20.32 13.69
C SER A 196 -18.07 -19.81 14.86
N PRO A 197 -16.77 -20.11 14.91
CA PRO A 197 -15.94 -19.50 15.93
C PRO A 197 -16.07 -18.01 15.68
N ARG A 198 -16.55 -17.26 16.68
CA ARG A 198 -16.35 -15.80 16.67
C ARG A 198 -14.85 -15.62 16.53
N ILE A 199 -14.44 -15.24 15.33
CA ILE A 199 -13.08 -14.82 15.06
C ILE A 199 -12.87 -13.65 16.01
N PRO A 200 -11.95 -13.76 16.99
CA PRO A 200 -11.63 -12.59 17.77
C PRO A 200 -11.18 -11.52 16.77
N PRO A 201 -11.61 -10.26 16.91
CA PRO A 201 -11.00 -9.19 16.13
C PRO A 201 -9.48 -9.32 16.25
N PRO A 202 -8.71 -8.96 15.19
CA PRO A 202 -7.25 -8.99 15.24
C PRO A 202 -6.84 -8.45 16.58
N SER A 203 -6.11 -9.26 17.35
CA SER A 203 -5.95 -9.07 18.79
C SER A 203 -5.69 -7.59 19.02
N GLN A 204 -6.67 -6.89 19.62
CA GLN A 204 -6.48 -5.51 20.00
C GLN A 204 -5.15 -5.50 20.72
N LEU A 205 -4.18 -4.77 20.17
CA LEU A 205 -2.88 -4.61 20.78
C LEU A 205 -3.16 -4.27 22.24
N ARG A 206 -2.87 -5.22 23.14
CA ARG A 206 -3.38 -5.21 24.52
C ARG A 206 -2.80 -4.05 25.34
N ARG A 207 -1.91 -3.28 24.72
CA ARG A 207 -1.23 -2.10 25.23
C ARG A 207 -1.24 -1.05 24.13
N PRO A 208 -1.29 0.24 24.48
CA PRO A 208 -1.14 1.32 23.50
C PRO A 208 0.19 1.11 22.77
N SER A 209 0.14 0.87 21.46
CA SER A 209 1.34 0.76 20.65
C SER A 209 1.87 2.14 20.32
N ARG A 210 3.20 2.25 20.21
CA ARG A 210 3.92 3.51 19.98
C ARG A 210 4.14 3.73 18.47
N VAL A 211 3.13 3.41 17.66
CA VAL A 211 3.20 3.54 16.20
C VAL A 211 2.78 4.94 15.80
N LYS A 212 3.74 5.75 15.37
CA LYS A 212 3.50 7.14 14.94
C LYS A 212 3.53 7.22 13.42
N ILE A 213 2.47 7.71 12.80
CA ILE A 213 2.40 7.95 11.35
C ILE A 213 2.86 9.38 11.10
N ALA A 214 3.97 9.51 10.37
CA ALA A 214 4.50 10.79 9.94
C ALA A 214 4.02 11.07 8.51
N LEU A 215 2.75 11.43 8.36
CA LEU A 215 2.19 11.81 7.07
C LEU A 215 2.63 13.25 6.74
N SER A 216 3.35 13.41 5.63
CA SER A 216 3.87 14.70 5.17
C SER A 216 3.51 14.98 3.73
N ILE A 217 3.55 16.27 3.40
CA ILE A 217 3.25 16.78 2.08
C ILE A 217 4.37 17.71 1.65
N ASP A 218 5.08 17.35 0.58
CA ASP A 218 6.08 18.22 -0.05
C ASP A 218 5.36 18.99 -1.16
N PHE A 219 5.19 20.29 -0.95
CA PHE A 219 4.38 21.14 -1.83
C PHE A 219 5.25 21.81 -2.89
N ASP A 220 5.81 21.01 -3.79
CA ASP A 220 6.82 21.51 -4.72
C ASP A 220 6.22 22.44 -5.78
N ALA A 221 5.16 22.00 -6.46
CA ALA A 221 4.50 22.79 -7.49
C ALA A 221 5.49 23.33 -8.55
N LEU A 222 5.48 24.64 -8.82
CA LEU A 222 6.34 25.25 -9.84
C LEU A 222 7.82 25.24 -9.46
N SER A 223 8.17 25.27 -8.17
CA SER A 223 9.58 25.32 -7.79
C SER A 223 10.33 24.08 -8.24
N HIS A 224 9.70 22.90 -8.21
CA HIS A 224 10.25 21.65 -8.75
C HIS A 224 10.83 21.82 -10.17
N TRP A 225 10.05 22.41 -11.07
CA TRP A 225 10.39 22.60 -12.49
C TRP A 225 11.41 23.71 -12.74
N LEU A 226 11.62 24.57 -11.75
CA LEU A 226 12.60 25.66 -11.76
C LEU A 226 13.92 25.28 -11.08
N GLY A 227 13.88 24.31 -10.16
CA GLY A 227 15.03 23.77 -9.43
C GLY A 227 15.39 22.36 -9.90
N SER A 228 15.12 21.34 -9.10
CA SER A 228 15.60 19.96 -9.31
C SER A 228 15.22 19.35 -10.67
N SER A 229 14.11 19.76 -11.27
CA SER A 229 13.67 19.31 -12.60
C SER A 229 13.83 20.38 -13.68
N ALA A 230 14.65 21.40 -13.44
CA ALA A 230 14.99 22.38 -14.46
C ALA A 230 15.72 21.71 -15.62
N HIS A 231 15.16 21.86 -16.82
CA HIS A 231 15.75 21.32 -18.03
C HIS A 231 15.47 22.25 -19.23
N PRO A 232 16.42 22.42 -20.17
CA PRO A 232 16.21 23.27 -21.35
C PRO A 232 15.02 22.88 -22.22
N ASP A 233 14.66 21.60 -22.22
CA ASP A 233 13.52 21.06 -23.00
C ASP A 233 12.17 21.13 -22.26
N ASN A 234 12.12 21.68 -21.03
CA ASN A 234 10.85 21.87 -20.32
C ASN A 234 9.91 22.78 -21.12
N LYS A 235 8.64 22.41 -21.16
CA LYS A 235 7.60 23.06 -21.98
C LYS A 235 6.51 23.61 -21.08
N MET A 236 5.61 24.40 -21.68
CA MET A 236 4.43 24.93 -21.00
C MET A 236 3.58 23.84 -20.33
N SER A 237 3.52 22.64 -20.91
CA SER A 237 2.83 21.48 -20.32
C SER A 237 3.42 21.05 -18.98
N ASP A 238 4.72 21.20 -18.80
CA ASP A 238 5.43 20.76 -17.61
C ASP A 238 5.18 21.75 -16.46
N TYR A 239 5.32 23.05 -16.74
CA TYR A 239 4.93 24.11 -15.80
C TYR A 239 3.44 24.05 -15.43
N ALA A 240 2.57 23.60 -16.34
CA ALA A 240 1.15 23.44 -16.05
C ALA A 240 0.88 22.40 -14.95
N TYR A 241 1.74 21.38 -14.77
CA TYR A 241 1.65 20.47 -13.62
C TYR A 241 1.90 21.21 -12.30
N GLY A 242 2.93 22.05 -12.24
CA GLY A 242 3.20 22.88 -11.06
C GLY A 242 2.06 23.87 -10.76
N ILE A 243 1.44 24.46 -11.79
CA ILE A 243 0.26 25.31 -11.62
C ILE A 243 -0.94 24.49 -11.10
N PHE A 244 -1.14 23.28 -11.62
CA PHE A 244 -2.19 22.37 -11.14
C PHE A 244 -1.98 22.04 -9.65
N SER A 245 -0.75 21.68 -9.25
CA SER A 245 -0.40 21.41 -7.85
C SER A 245 -0.81 22.58 -6.94
N GLY A 246 -0.39 23.80 -7.31
CA GLY A 246 -0.66 25.00 -6.52
C GLY A 246 -2.12 25.47 -6.49
N LYS A 247 -2.83 25.36 -7.62
CA LYS A 247 -4.20 25.90 -7.77
C LYS A 247 -5.29 24.88 -7.44
N ILE A 248 -5.00 23.59 -7.53
CA ILE A 248 -6.00 22.51 -7.44
C ILE A 248 -5.53 21.38 -6.53
N GLY A 249 -4.32 20.86 -6.75
CA GLY A 249 -3.78 19.70 -6.04
C GLY A 249 -3.74 19.91 -4.53
N ALA A 250 -3.19 21.04 -4.08
CA ALA A 250 -3.02 21.35 -2.67
C ALA A 250 -4.36 21.43 -1.94
N PHE A 251 -5.36 22.10 -2.53
CA PHE A 251 -6.71 22.17 -1.96
C PHE A 251 -7.37 20.80 -1.88
N ARG A 252 -7.22 19.95 -2.90
CA ARG A 252 -7.77 18.59 -2.87
C ARG A 252 -7.14 17.73 -1.78
N VAL A 253 -5.82 17.80 -1.62
CA VAL A 253 -5.12 17.10 -0.54
C VAL A 253 -5.59 17.62 0.81
N LEU A 254 -5.69 18.94 0.98
CA LEU A 254 -6.19 19.55 2.22
C LEU A 254 -7.63 19.14 2.54
N ASP A 255 -8.52 19.10 1.55
CA ASP A 255 -9.91 18.65 1.72
C ASP A 255 -10.00 17.16 2.08
N LEU A 256 -9.11 16.32 1.52
CA LEU A 256 -8.99 14.92 1.91
C LEU A 256 -8.51 14.78 3.36
N LEU A 257 -7.53 15.59 3.78
CA LEU A 257 -7.06 15.59 5.17
C LEU A 257 -8.18 16.00 6.13
N ARG A 258 -8.92 17.07 5.81
CA ARG A 258 -10.11 17.51 6.57
C ARG A 258 -11.18 16.45 6.66
N LYS A 259 -11.49 15.80 5.54
CA LYS A 259 -12.44 14.68 5.49
C LYS A 259 -12.05 13.56 6.47
N ASN A 260 -10.75 13.32 6.65
CA ASN A 260 -10.23 12.28 7.52
C ASN A 260 -9.82 12.80 8.92
N ASN A 261 -10.06 14.08 9.25
CA ASN A 261 -9.67 14.73 10.51
C ASN A 261 -8.15 14.68 10.79
N LEU A 262 -7.35 14.99 9.78
CA LEU A 262 -5.88 14.97 9.81
C LEU A 262 -5.24 16.31 9.41
N GLU A 263 -6.02 17.34 9.15
CA GLU A 263 -5.55 18.62 8.60
C GLU A 263 -4.57 19.39 9.49
N ASP A 264 -4.54 19.10 10.79
CA ASP A 264 -3.63 19.65 11.80
C ASP A 264 -2.61 18.62 12.32
N LYS A 265 -2.66 17.38 11.83
CA LYS A 265 -1.81 16.24 12.26
C LYS A 265 -0.77 15.84 11.22
N VAL A 266 -0.48 16.74 10.29
CA VAL A 266 0.48 16.52 9.21
C VAL A 266 1.49 17.66 9.14
N THR A 267 2.59 17.40 8.46
CA THR A 267 3.61 18.40 8.16
C THR A 267 3.64 18.70 6.67
N TRP A 268 3.54 19.97 6.31
CA TRP A 268 3.76 20.45 4.96
C TRP A 268 5.17 21.04 4.85
N PHE A 269 6.02 20.44 4.03
CA PHE A 269 7.30 21.01 3.66
C PHE A 269 7.09 21.85 2.39
N ILE A 270 7.26 23.16 2.49
CA ILE A 270 6.87 24.07 1.40
C ILE A 270 8.09 24.90 0.99
N PRO A 271 8.46 24.90 -0.31
CA PRO A 271 9.48 25.80 -0.84
C PRO A 271 9.04 27.26 -0.71
N GLY A 272 9.97 28.16 -0.40
CA GLY A 272 9.69 29.59 -0.26
C GLY A 272 9.01 30.20 -1.50
N HIS A 273 9.48 29.84 -2.70
CA HIS A 273 8.86 30.21 -3.97
C HIS A 273 7.38 29.78 -4.04
N THR A 274 7.05 28.57 -3.61
CA THR A 274 5.68 28.06 -3.62
C THR A 274 4.81 28.86 -2.64
N MET A 275 5.32 29.19 -1.45
CA MET A 275 4.60 30.04 -0.49
C MET A 275 4.20 31.39 -1.09
N GLU A 276 5.11 32.02 -1.84
CA GLU A 276 4.87 33.34 -2.46
C GLU A 276 4.05 33.25 -3.76
N THR A 277 4.16 32.14 -4.49
CA THR A 277 3.47 31.94 -5.78
C THR A 277 2.02 31.51 -5.61
N PHE A 278 1.71 30.72 -4.58
CA PHE A 278 0.37 30.20 -4.29
C PHE A 278 -0.13 30.63 -2.90
N PRO A 279 -0.21 31.94 -2.62
CA PRO A 279 -0.47 32.45 -1.27
C PRO A 279 -1.84 32.04 -0.73
N ASP A 280 -2.84 31.78 -1.59
CA ASP A 280 -4.16 31.31 -1.18
C ASP A 280 -4.10 29.87 -0.64
N ALA A 281 -3.36 28.98 -1.32
CA ALA A 281 -3.18 27.60 -0.88
C ALA A 281 -2.33 27.55 0.40
N THR A 282 -1.23 28.30 0.43
CA THR A 282 -0.36 28.41 1.62
C THR A 282 -1.14 28.94 2.83
N ARG A 283 -1.95 29.97 2.65
CA ARG A 283 -2.82 30.49 3.73
C ARG A 283 -3.79 29.43 4.22
N ALA A 284 -4.46 28.71 3.32
CA ALA A 284 -5.42 27.67 3.71
C ALA A 284 -4.76 26.52 4.50
N ILE A 285 -3.51 26.17 4.18
CA ILE A 285 -2.71 25.18 4.92
C ILE A 285 -2.31 25.73 6.29
N ILE A 286 -1.85 26.98 6.39
CA ILE A 286 -1.52 27.61 7.68
C ILE A 286 -2.77 27.68 8.58
N GLU A 287 -3.91 28.07 8.02
CA GLU A 287 -5.19 28.16 8.73
C GLU A 287 -5.73 26.78 9.15
N SER A 288 -5.29 25.68 8.54
CA SER A 288 -5.67 24.33 8.97
C SER A 288 -4.98 23.90 10.26
N GLY A 289 -3.95 24.61 10.70
CA GLY A 289 -3.16 24.26 11.88
C GLY A 289 -2.04 23.25 11.61
N ALA A 290 -1.83 22.83 10.36
CA ALA A 290 -0.73 21.94 10.00
C ALA A 290 0.63 22.53 10.37
N GLU A 291 1.60 21.64 10.62
CA GLU A 291 2.99 22.06 10.76
C GLU A 291 3.55 22.51 9.41
N ILE A 292 4.33 23.61 9.40
CA ILE A 292 5.08 24.06 8.22
C ILE A 292 6.58 23.81 8.44
N GLY A 293 7.16 22.97 7.59
CA GLY A 293 8.59 22.74 7.44
C GLY A 293 9.17 23.47 6.23
N LEU A 294 10.47 23.71 6.23
CA LEU A 294 11.18 24.31 5.10
C LEU A 294 11.58 23.27 4.05
N HIS A 295 11.57 23.69 2.77
CA HIS A 295 11.90 22.83 1.63
C HIS A 295 12.67 23.56 0.51
N GLY A 296 13.73 24.29 0.88
CA GLY A 296 14.43 25.19 -0.05
C GLY A 296 13.59 26.42 -0.43
N TYR A 297 14.06 27.21 -1.39
CA TYR A 297 13.27 28.34 -1.91
C TYR A 297 12.64 27.96 -3.26
N THR A 298 13.46 27.59 -4.24
CA THR A 298 13.07 27.15 -5.58
C THR A 298 13.29 25.65 -5.76
N HIS A 299 13.30 24.86 -4.68
CA HIS A 299 13.55 23.43 -4.74
C HIS A 299 14.87 23.11 -5.47
N GLU A 300 15.93 23.81 -5.07
CA GLU A 300 17.26 23.78 -5.70
C GLU A 300 17.97 22.44 -5.52
N ASP A 301 18.75 21.99 -6.52
CA ASP A 301 19.72 20.91 -6.31
C ASP A 301 20.88 21.44 -5.45
N ILE A 302 21.04 20.88 -4.25
CA ILE A 302 22.03 21.33 -3.27
C ILE A 302 23.46 21.30 -3.82
N TYR A 303 23.78 20.40 -4.75
CA TYR A 303 25.11 20.31 -5.34
C TYR A 303 25.35 21.32 -6.46
N SER A 304 24.30 22.01 -6.91
CA SER A 304 24.38 23.07 -7.93
C SER A 304 24.58 24.47 -7.33
N VAL A 305 24.45 24.62 -6.01
CA VAL A 305 24.58 25.90 -5.29
C VAL A 305 25.79 25.92 -4.35
N SER A 306 26.37 27.09 -4.07
CA SER A 306 27.43 27.25 -3.07
C SER A 306 26.88 27.18 -1.64
N GLU A 307 27.75 26.97 -0.65
CA GLU A 307 27.37 27.02 0.77
C GLU A 307 26.85 28.41 1.20
N GLU A 308 27.34 29.48 0.57
CA GLU A 308 26.86 30.84 0.79
C GLU A 308 25.42 31.00 0.27
N GLN A 309 25.16 30.54 -0.97
CA GLN A 309 23.82 30.53 -1.54
C GLN A 309 22.85 29.70 -0.70
N GLU A 310 23.27 28.53 -0.24
CA GLU A 310 22.48 27.68 0.64
C GLU A 310 22.12 28.39 1.96
N ARG A 311 23.08 29.09 2.57
CA ARG A 311 22.84 29.90 3.76
C ARG A 311 21.81 31.00 3.49
N ASP A 312 21.96 31.74 2.40
CA ASP A 312 21.05 32.83 2.03
C ASP A 312 19.62 32.31 1.79
N ILE A 313 19.50 31.18 1.08
CA ILE A 313 18.23 30.49 0.84
C ILE A 313 17.57 30.10 2.17
N LEU A 314 18.32 29.45 3.06
CA LEU A 314 17.81 29.01 4.36
C LEU A 314 17.32 30.19 5.20
N LEU A 315 18.13 31.25 5.32
CA LEU A 315 17.78 32.45 6.08
C LEU A 315 16.56 33.17 5.51
N LYS A 316 16.45 33.27 4.19
CA LYS A 316 15.28 33.83 3.51
C LYS A 316 14.01 33.02 3.80
N CYS A 317 14.08 31.69 3.71
CA CYS A 317 12.94 30.81 3.97
C CYS A 317 12.50 30.84 5.44
N ILE A 318 13.45 30.95 6.38
CA ILE A 318 13.17 31.18 7.80
C ILE A 318 12.40 32.48 8.01
N GLU A 319 12.87 33.59 7.44
CA GLU A 319 12.24 34.91 7.57
C GLU A 319 10.81 34.89 6.99
N LEU A 320 10.67 34.37 5.77
CA LEU A 320 9.39 34.26 5.07
C LEU A 320 8.38 33.44 5.88
N THR A 321 8.76 32.23 6.29
CA THR A 321 7.87 31.33 7.04
C THR A 321 7.50 31.92 8.40
N THR A 322 8.45 32.57 9.08
CA THR A 322 8.19 33.25 10.36
C THR A 322 7.20 34.40 10.18
N THR A 323 7.31 35.15 9.09
CA THR A 323 6.39 36.25 8.75
C THR A 323 4.98 35.74 8.46
N LEU A 324 4.86 34.63 7.72
CA LEU A 324 3.56 34.07 7.33
C LEU A 324 2.84 33.36 8.48
N THR A 325 3.58 32.65 9.34
CA THR A 325 3.00 31.76 10.37
C THR A 325 3.04 32.37 11.78
N GLY A 326 3.83 33.43 11.99
CA GLY A 326 4.13 33.98 13.31
C GLY A 326 5.04 33.09 14.17
N LYS A 327 5.52 31.96 13.64
CA LYS A 327 6.38 30.99 14.35
C LYS A 327 7.61 30.68 13.52
N ARG A 328 8.76 30.55 14.17
CA ARG A 328 9.97 30.07 13.51
C ARG A 328 9.79 28.60 13.10
N PRO A 329 10.08 28.21 11.85
CA PRO A 329 10.06 26.80 11.47
C PRO A 329 11.14 26.03 12.23
N VAL A 330 10.83 24.79 12.61
CA VAL A 330 11.76 23.90 13.34
C VAL A 330 12.12 22.64 12.57
N GLY A 331 11.46 22.42 11.43
CA GLY A 331 11.65 21.28 10.55
C GLY A 331 12.21 21.68 9.20
N TYR A 332 13.08 20.84 8.66
CA TYR A 332 13.63 20.96 7.32
C TYR A 332 13.51 19.62 6.59
N ARG A 333 13.29 19.68 5.29
CA ARG A 333 13.52 18.57 4.36
C ARG A 333 14.22 19.13 3.15
N SER A 334 15.30 18.50 2.71
CA SER A 334 16.03 18.96 1.54
C SER A 334 15.29 18.57 0.26
N PRO A 335 15.21 19.45 -0.76
CA PRO A 335 14.76 19.09 -2.09
C PRO A 335 15.44 17.80 -2.58
N VAL A 336 14.66 16.87 -3.15
CA VAL A 336 15.11 15.54 -3.62
C VAL A 336 15.99 14.74 -2.63
N TYR A 337 15.86 14.99 -1.33
CA TYR A 337 16.62 14.32 -0.26
C TYR A 337 18.15 14.47 -0.38
N THR A 338 18.62 15.52 -1.04
CA THR A 338 20.06 15.75 -1.18
C THR A 338 20.55 16.68 -0.08
N LEU A 339 21.48 16.20 0.74
CA LEU A 339 22.09 16.98 1.83
C LEU A 339 23.60 16.99 1.70
N ARG A 340 24.20 18.10 2.13
CA ARG A 340 25.63 18.18 2.44
C ARG A 340 25.82 18.16 3.96
N GLU A 341 27.01 17.79 4.37
CA GLU A 341 27.43 17.91 5.77
C GLU A 341 27.36 19.37 6.24
N SER A 342 27.65 20.32 5.33
CA SER A 342 27.47 21.75 5.56
C SER A 342 26.00 22.11 5.78
N THR A 343 25.05 21.48 5.08
CA THR A 343 23.60 21.66 5.32
C THR A 343 23.23 21.29 6.76
N LEU A 344 23.67 20.11 7.22
CA LEU A 344 23.39 19.67 8.59
C LEU A 344 24.00 20.62 9.63
N GLN A 345 25.19 21.18 9.35
CA GLN A 345 25.80 22.19 10.20
C GLN A 345 24.98 23.50 10.20
N LEU A 346 24.56 23.98 9.02
CA LEU A 346 23.70 25.16 8.86
C LEU A 346 22.39 25.03 9.63
N LEU A 347 21.74 23.86 9.59
CA LEU A 347 20.51 23.57 10.34
C LEU A 347 20.75 23.63 11.86
N ARG A 348 21.85 23.03 12.33
CA ARG A 348 22.25 23.08 13.76
C ARG A 348 22.53 24.53 14.21
N GLU A 349 23.30 25.29 13.45
CA GLU A 349 23.63 26.70 13.73
C GLU A 349 22.37 27.59 13.81
N ASN A 350 21.33 27.24 13.05
CA ASN A 350 20.07 27.97 13.02
C ASN A 350 18.99 27.41 13.97
N GLY A 351 19.33 26.41 14.78
CA GLY A 351 18.48 25.87 15.84
C GLY A 351 17.28 25.06 15.34
N PHE A 352 17.40 24.36 14.21
CA PHE A 352 16.38 23.41 13.78
C PHE A 352 16.28 22.24 14.76
N LEU A 353 15.05 21.76 14.98
CA LEU A 353 14.79 20.60 15.83
C LEU A 353 15.08 19.31 15.07
N TYR A 354 14.65 19.24 13.80
CA TYR A 354 14.78 18.03 13.01
C TYR A 354 15.02 18.29 11.52
N ASP A 355 15.66 17.31 10.89
CA ASP A 355 15.68 17.07 9.44
C ASP A 355 14.88 15.78 9.12
N SER A 356 14.37 15.70 7.89
CA SER A 356 13.74 14.49 7.38
C SER A 356 14.14 14.23 5.93
N SER A 357 15.44 14.03 5.71
CA SER A 357 16.01 13.87 4.37
C SER A 357 16.89 12.62 4.24
N LEU A 358 17.26 11.95 5.33
CA LEU A 358 18.18 10.81 5.30
C LEU A 358 17.43 9.47 5.40
N SER A 359 18.00 8.44 4.77
CA SER A 359 17.44 7.07 4.72
C SER A 359 18.30 6.06 5.47
N GLN A 360 19.00 6.49 6.51
CA GLN A 360 19.87 5.63 7.31
C GLN A 360 19.08 4.59 8.13
N HIS A 361 17.82 4.88 8.42
CA HIS A 361 16.81 3.93 8.85
C HIS A 361 15.56 4.18 8.00
N ASP A 362 14.62 3.26 8.01
CA ASP A 362 13.34 3.36 7.30
C ASP A 362 12.12 3.61 8.19
N SER A 363 12.31 3.64 9.52
CA SER A 363 11.22 3.57 10.52
C SER A 363 11.61 3.95 11.96
N GLN A 364 12.87 4.29 12.24
CA GLN A 364 13.32 4.73 13.56
C GLN A 364 13.94 6.11 13.50
N VAL A 365 13.57 6.95 14.46
CA VAL A 365 14.12 8.29 14.63
C VAL A 365 15.51 8.18 15.25
N SER A 366 16.45 9.01 14.78
CA SER A 366 17.83 9.03 15.27
C SER A 366 18.36 10.46 15.40
N PHE A 367 19.58 10.65 15.88
CA PHE A 367 20.26 11.93 15.71
C PHE A 367 20.85 11.99 14.30
N ALA A 368 20.77 13.18 13.68
CA ALA A 368 21.41 13.42 12.40
C ALA A 368 22.93 13.20 12.51
N PRO A 369 23.57 12.61 11.48
CA PRO A 369 24.98 12.24 11.53
C PRO A 369 25.91 13.46 11.65
N THR A 370 27.10 13.21 12.17
CA THR A 370 28.23 14.16 12.22
C THR A 370 29.43 13.63 11.43
N ASP A 371 29.19 12.64 10.57
CA ASP A 371 30.23 12.00 9.77
C ASP A 371 30.85 12.99 8.78
N PRO A 372 32.17 12.91 8.55
CA PRO A 372 32.81 13.69 7.50
C PRO A 372 32.36 13.19 6.11
N PRO A 373 32.51 14.01 5.06
CA PRO A 373 32.22 13.59 3.70
C PRO A 373 32.96 12.32 3.30
N LEU A 374 32.22 11.38 2.72
CA LEU A 374 32.80 10.13 2.20
C LEU A 374 33.74 10.44 1.04
N LYS A 375 34.90 9.79 1.03
CA LYS A 375 35.88 9.92 -0.05
C LYS A 375 35.68 8.78 -1.06
N PRO A 376 35.33 9.09 -2.33
CA PRO A 376 35.29 8.08 -3.38
C PRO A 376 36.66 7.43 -3.60
N ILE A 377 36.65 6.23 -4.17
CA ILE A 377 37.88 5.53 -4.55
C ILE A 377 38.64 6.32 -5.61
N ASP A 378 39.93 6.58 -5.38
CA ASP A 378 40.84 7.11 -6.38
C ASP A 378 41.64 5.98 -7.02
N LEU A 379 41.19 5.48 -8.19
CA LEU A 379 41.81 4.37 -8.91
C LEU A 379 43.24 4.67 -9.43
N SER A 380 43.73 5.90 -9.31
CA SER A 380 45.13 6.22 -9.60
C SER A 380 46.10 5.81 -8.48
N GLN A 381 45.58 5.53 -7.28
CA GLN A 381 46.39 5.16 -6.11
C GLN A 381 46.53 3.64 -5.96
N PRO A 382 47.47 3.14 -5.14
CA PRO A 382 47.49 1.73 -4.74
C PRO A 382 46.22 1.34 -3.99
N ALA A 383 45.73 0.11 -4.18
CA ALA A 383 44.49 -0.36 -3.56
C ALA A 383 44.44 -0.22 -2.02
N ALA A 384 45.59 -0.26 -1.36
CA ALA A 384 45.71 -0.03 0.08
C ALA A 384 45.17 1.35 0.54
N SER A 385 45.05 2.32 -0.37
CA SER A 385 44.51 3.65 -0.07
C SER A 385 42.98 3.67 0.13
N TRP A 386 42.24 2.68 -0.38
CA TRP A 386 40.78 2.58 -0.21
C TRP A 386 40.29 1.28 0.43
N MET A 387 41.15 0.26 0.59
CA MET A 387 40.83 -0.99 1.30
C MET A 387 40.81 -0.79 2.83
N GLN A 388 40.02 0.17 3.30
CA GLN A 388 39.79 0.48 4.71
C GLN A 388 38.29 0.55 4.97
N PRO A 389 37.81 0.08 6.14
CA PRO A 389 36.40 0.20 6.49
C PRO A 389 36.02 1.67 6.67
N THR A 390 34.79 2.02 6.28
CA THR A 390 34.18 3.29 6.67
C THR A 390 33.90 3.26 8.17
N ILE A 391 34.36 4.28 8.89
CA ILE A 391 34.09 4.45 10.31
C ILE A 391 32.94 5.43 10.44
N PHE A 392 31.87 5.01 11.13
CA PHE A 392 30.72 5.86 11.41
C PHE A 392 30.82 6.45 12.82
N SER A 393 30.41 7.70 12.95
CA SER A 393 30.29 8.41 14.21
C SER A 393 29.20 7.75 15.06
N PRO A 394 29.40 7.64 16.39
CA PRO A 394 28.35 7.18 17.29
C PRO A 394 27.11 8.06 17.13
N ARG A 395 25.92 7.44 17.10
CA ARG A 395 24.64 8.18 17.04
C ARG A 395 24.08 8.49 18.41
N GLU A 396 24.96 8.61 19.39
CA GLU A 396 24.62 9.12 20.70
C GLU A 396 24.72 10.65 20.66
N TYR A 397 23.90 11.32 21.46
CA TYR A 397 23.97 12.77 21.55
C TYR A 397 25.32 13.17 22.17
N SER A 398 26.06 14.03 21.47
CA SER A 398 27.20 14.75 22.07
C SER A 398 26.76 16.15 22.50
N HIS A 399 27.06 16.52 23.74
CA HIS A 399 26.83 17.86 24.26
C HIS A 399 27.66 18.95 23.55
N ASP A 400 28.64 18.56 22.74
CA ASP A 400 29.55 19.48 22.06
C ASP A 400 28.95 20.13 20.80
N GLN A 401 27.78 19.67 20.33
CA GLN A 401 27.08 20.25 19.19
C GLN A 401 25.58 20.44 19.44
N PRO A 402 24.95 21.44 18.80
CA PRO A 402 23.49 21.58 18.83
C PRO A 402 22.82 20.32 18.29
N MET A 403 21.79 19.88 19.00
CA MET A 403 21.02 18.68 18.67
C MET A 403 20.26 18.87 17.35
N LEU A 404 20.28 17.86 16.49
CA LEU A 404 19.41 17.77 15.32
C LEU A 404 18.89 16.34 15.22
N VAL A 405 17.56 16.19 15.24
CA VAL A 405 16.88 14.90 15.10
C VAL A 405 16.72 14.56 13.63
N GLU A 406 16.90 13.30 13.27
CA GLU A 406 16.60 12.75 11.95
C GLU A 406 15.33 11.90 12.03
N ILE A 407 14.29 12.32 11.30
CA ILE A 407 13.10 11.49 11.06
C ILE A 407 13.25 10.87 9.67
N PRO A 408 13.39 9.53 9.57
CA PRO A 408 13.77 8.91 8.31
C PRO A 408 12.78 9.19 7.20
N THR A 409 13.30 9.39 5.99
CA THR A 409 12.52 9.42 4.75
C THR A 409 13.11 8.45 3.73
N GLY A 410 12.44 8.26 2.59
CA GLY A 410 13.02 7.54 1.46
C GLY A 410 12.05 7.30 0.31
N PHE A 411 12.62 6.98 -0.86
CA PHE A 411 11.91 6.82 -2.13
C PHE A 411 10.81 5.74 -2.16
N TYR A 412 10.80 4.82 -1.20
CA TYR A 412 9.73 3.81 -1.09
C TYR A 412 8.52 4.28 -0.27
N ASN A 413 8.61 5.46 0.35
CA ASN A 413 7.58 6.04 1.20
C ASN A 413 6.85 7.22 0.54
N GLU A 414 7.01 7.42 -0.77
CA GLU A 414 6.46 8.58 -1.48
C GLU A 414 5.65 8.22 -2.72
N ASP A 415 4.80 9.14 -3.15
CA ASP A 415 3.90 8.99 -4.28
C ASP A 415 4.52 9.39 -5.64
N MET A 416 5.34 10.45 -5.66
CA MET A 416 5.77 11.12 -6.89
C MET A 416 6.66 10.25 -7.76
N MET A 417 7.70 9.62 -7.22
CA MET A 417 8.64 8.82 -8.03
C MET A 417 8.01 7.65 -8.79
N PRO A 418 7.09 6.84 -8.21
CA PRO A 418 6.42 5.79 -8.98
C PRO A 418 5.32 6.31 -9.90
N MET A 419 4.61 7.37 -9.53
CA MET A 419 3.33 7.75 -10.15
C MET A 419 3.33 9.08 -10.91
N THR A 420 4.43 9.82 -10.95
CA THR A 420 4.59 11.02 -11.78
C THR A 420 5.54 10.76 -12.94
N PHE A 421 5.14 11.21 -14.14
CA PHE A 421 5.99 11.19 -15.32
C PHE A 421 6.70 12.53 -15.52
N PHE A 422 8.01 12.46 -15.67
CA PHE A 422 8.91 13.56 -15.95
C PHE A 422 9.58 13.31 -17.30
N PRO A 423 9.19 14.05 -18.37
CA PRO A 423 9.61 13.74 -19.73
C PRO A 423 11.11 13.89 -19.98
N THR A 424 11.80 14.68 -19.17
CA THR A 424 13.23 15.00 -19.28
C THR A 424 14.12 14.06 -18.48
N PHE A 425 13.55 13.10 -17.74
CA PHE A 425 14.28 12.14 -16.91
C PHE A 425 14.28 10.75 -17.55
N PRO A 426 15.44 10.20 -17.96
CA PRO A 426 15.51 8.91 -18.67
C PRO A 426 14.90 7.71 -17.92
N ASN A 427 14.84 7.77 -16.58
CA ASN A 427 14.31 6.70 -15.74
C ASN A 427 12.98 7.05 -15.08
N SER A 428 12.29 8.09 -15.56
CA SER A 428 11.00 8.47 -15.01
C SER A 428 9.96 7.35 -15.12
N LYS A 429 9.10 7.26 -14.10
CA LYS A 429 7.93 6.38 -14.10
C LYS A 429 6.70 7.24 -14.39
N GLY A 430 5.56 7.02 -13.73
CA GLY A 430 4.32 7.74 -14.01
C GLY A 430 3.10 6.86 -14.29
N TRP A 431 3.31 5.55 -14.45
CA TRP A 431 2.26 4.58 -14.81
C TRP A 431 2.22 3.40 -13.85
N VAL A 432 2.90 3.50 -12.72
CA VAL A 432 2.80 2.48 -11.67
C VAL A 432 1.38 2.50 -11.12
N SER A 433 0.77 1.32 -11.01
CA SER A 433 -0.60 1.19 -10.51
C SER A 433 -0.72 1.72 -9.08
N THR A 434 -1.73 2.54 -8.82
CA THR A 434 -2.08 3.00 -7.46
C THR A 434 -2.34 1.83 -6.52
N ARG A 435 -2.83 0.70 -7.02
CA ARG A 435 -3.03 -0.51 -6.20
C ARG A 435 -1.71 -1.14 -5.77
N LEU A 436 -0.69 -1.09 -6.62
CA LEU A 436 0.61 -1.66 -6.30
C LEU A 436 1.32 -0.82 -5.23
N VAL A 437 1.32 0.50 -5.39
CA VAL A 437 1.92 1.42 -4.40
C VAL A 437 1.19 1.32 -3.06
N GLU A 438 -0.14 1.34 -3.07
CA GLU A 438 -0.97 1.16 -1.86
C GLU A 438 -0.65 -0.15 -1.13
N GLN A 439 -0.54 -1.27 -1.87
CA GLN A 439 -0.24 -2.56 -1.28
C GLN A 439 1.19 -2.61 -0.72
N MET A 440 2.17 -2.08 -1.44
CA MET A 440 3.56 -2.01 -0.98
C MET A 440 3.67 -1.26 0.37
N TRP A 441 2.96 -0.13 0.52
CA TRP A 441 2.93 0.60 1.78
C TRP A 441 2.24 -0.20 2.91
N LYS A 442 1.15 -0.90 2.61
CA LYS A 442 0.46 -1.77 3.57
C LYS A 442 1.36 -2.92 4.04
N ASP A 443 2.03 -3.59 3.11
CA ASP A 443 2.94 -4.71 3.41
C ASP A 443 4.11 -4.25 4.28
N LYS A 444 4.70 -3.09 3.96
CA LYS A 444 5.74 -2.48 4.78
C LYS A 444 5.24 -2.17 6.19
N PHE A 445 4.07 -1.55 6.32
CA PHE A 445 3.48 -1.22 7.62
C PHE A 445 3.23 -2.48 8.46
N LEU A 446 2.63 -3.52 7.88
CA LEU A 446 2.34 -4.78 8.58
C LEU A 446 3.61 -5.49 9.01
N TRP A 447 4.65 -5.49 8.18
CA TRP A 447 5.94 -6.06 8.54
C TRP A 447 6.56 -5.34 9.75
N LEU A 448 6.53 -4.00 9.77
CA LEU A 448 7.01 -3.21 10.90
C LEU A 448 6.17 -3.45 12.16
N LEU A 449 4.84 -3.55 12.02
CA LEU A 449 3.95 -3.85 13.13
C LEU A 449 4.28 -5.18 13.80
N GLU A 450 4.64 -6.20 13.01
CA GLU A 450 5.02 -7.52 13.52
C GLU A 450 6.44 -7.52 14.12
N ASN A 451 7.39 -6.80 13.51
CA ASN A 451 8.82 -6.98 13.75
C ASN A 451 9.49 -5.85 14.55
N SER A 452 8.93 -4.64 14.59
CA SER A 452 9.43 -3.56 15.45
C SER A 452 8.96 -3.81 16.88
N LYS A 453 9.90 -3.80 17.84
CA LYS A 453 9.62 -4.03 19.26
C LYS A 453 10.28 -2.95 20.10
N GLY A 454 9.48 -2.21 20.85
CA GLY A 454 9.93 -1.30 21.89
C GLY A 454 10.34 -2.05 23.17
N PRO A 455 10.77 -1.32 24.22
CA PRO A 455 11.30 -1.90 25.46
C PRO A 455 10.35 -2.85 26.19
N ASP A 456 9.04 -2.66 26.06
CA ASP A 456 8.01 -3.47 26.70
C ASP A 456 7.45 -4.59 25.80
N GLY A 457 8.02 -4.76 24.60
CA GLY A 457 7.61 -5.71 23.58
C GLY A 457 6.44 -5.26 22.70
N SER A 458 5.89 -4.07 22.92
CA SER A 458 4.88 -3.47 22.02
C SER A 458 5.52 -2.96 20.71
N PRO A 459 4.77 -2.84 19.61
CA PRO A 459 5.27 -2.19 18.41
C PRO A 459 5.65 -0.73 18.68
N ASP A 460 6.86 -0.34 18.25
CA ASP A 460 7.44 0.99 18.43
C ASP A 460 8.22 1.38 17.18
N PHE A 461 7.61 2.21 16.33
CA PHE A 461 8.21 2.71 15.10
C PHE A 461 7.49 3.96 14.59
N VAL A 462 8.20 4.74 13.79
CA VAL A 462 7.63 5.82 12.99
C VAL A 462 7.40 5.31 11.58
N PHE A 463 6.24 5.62 11.01
CA PHE A 463 5.88 5.27 9.64
C PHE A 463 5.78 6.54 8.78
N PRO A 464 6.89 6.96 8.15
CA PRO A 464 6.89 8.13 7.28
C PRO A 464 6.20 7.81 5.95
N ILE A 465 5.28 8.69 5.54
CA ILE A 465 4.66 8.68 4.22
C ILE A 465 4.66 10.11 3.68
N LEU A 466 5.10 10.25 2.45
CA LEU A 466 5.22 11.51 1.76
C LEU A 466 4.27 11.57 0.56
N LEU A 467 3.53 12.66 0.46
CA LEU A 467 2.68 12.99 -0.67
C LEU A 467 3.15 14.26 -1.34
N HIS A 468 2.81 14.42 -2.61
CA HIS A 468 2.99 15.68 -3.33
C HIS A 468 1.67 16.11 -3.94
N PRO A 469 1.22 17.36 -3.81
CA PRO A 469 -0.03 17.79 -4.45
C PRO A 469 0.03 17.71 -5.99
N ASP A 470 1.24 17.74 -6.55
CA ASP A 470 1.57 17.45 -7.95
C ASP A 470 1.08 16.07 -8.39
N CYS A 471 1.12 15.08 -7.49
CA CYS A 471 0.81 13.68 -7.73
C CYS A 471 -0.48 13.25 -7.01
N SER A 472 -0.47 13.23 -5.69
CA SER A 472 -1.63 12.89 -4.83
C SER A 472 -2.86 13.79 -5.03
N GLY A 473 -2.70 14.99 -5.58
CA GLY A 473 -3.83 15.85 -5.95
C GLY A 473 -4.60 15.39 -7.20
N MET A 474 -4.04 14.47 -7.98
CA MET A 474 -4.67 13.95 -9.19
C MET A 474 -5.85 13.03 -8.87
N ALA A 475 -6.93 13.13 -9.66
CA ALA A 475 -8.20 12.48 -9.36
C ALA A 475 -8.14 10.94 -9.28
N HIS A 476 -7.22 10.31 -10.02
CA HIS A 476 -7.04 8.86 -10.02
C HIS A 476 -6.11 8.36 -8.90
N ILE A 477 -5.30 9.25 -8.32
CA ILE A 477 -4.34 8.94 -7.23
C ILE A 477 -4.94 9.29 -5.88
N ILE A 478 -5.67 10.40 -5.75
CA ILE A 478 -6.21 10.86 -4.47
C ILE A 478 -7.09 9.82 -3.75
N GLY A 479 -7.83 9.01 -4.53
CA GLY A 479 -8.61 7.90 -3.97
C GLY A 479 -7.75 6.77 -3.37
N MET A 480 -6.50 6.61 -3.80
CA MET A 480 -5.51 5.73 -3.17
C MET A 480 -5.15 6.23 -1.77
N ILE A 481 -4.85 7.52 -1.67
CA ILE A 481 -4.49 8.17 -0.41
C ILE A 481 -5.63 8.06 0.60
N ASP A 482 -6.86 8.34 0.17
CA ASP A 482 -8.05 8.25 1.03
C ASP A 482 -8.23 6.84 1.61
N ARG A 483 -8.09 5.80 0.78
CA ARG A 483 -8.18 4.40 1.22
C ARG A 483 -7.04 4.02 2.15
N PHE A 484 -5.83 4.45 1.85
CA PHE A 484 -4.66 4.10 2.64
C PHE A 484 -4.71 4.75 4.02
N VAL A 485 -5.08 6.03 4.09
CA VAL A 485 -5.31 6.75 5.34
C VAL A 485 -6.42 6.11 6.17
N GLN A 486 -7.57 5.80 5.57
CA GLN A 486 -8.66 5.12 6.28
C GLN A 486 -8.25 3.73 6.78
N TRP A 487 -7.43 3.01 6.01
CA TRP A 487 -6.87 1.73 6.42
C TRP A 487 -5.95 1.89 7.64
N LEU A 488 -5.05 2.89 7.66
CA LEU A 488 -4.23 3.19 8.85
C LEU A 488 -5.09 3.58 10.06
N GLN A 489 -6.13 4.39 9.86
CA GLN A 489 -7.07 4.78 10.92
C GLN A 489 -7.87 3.59 11.47
N SER A 490 -8.07 2.52 10.69
CA SER A 490 -8.78 1.32 11.14
C SER A 490 -8.07 0.57 12.27
N PHE A 491 -6.76 0.81 12.47
CA PHE A 491 -6.00 0.29 13.61
C PHE A 491 -6.34 1.01 14.92
N GLY A 492 -7.16 2.06 14.89
CA GLY A 492 -7.67 2.74 16.09
C GLY A 492 -6.55 3.31 16.95
N SER A 493 -6.63 3.10 18.27
CA SER A 493 -5.63 3.61 19.22
C SER A 493 -4.25 2.96 19.10
N ALA A 494 -4.07 2.01 18.19
CA ALA A 494 -2.75 1.43 17.93
C ALA A 494 -1.86 2.34 17.08
N VAL A 495 -2.46 3.27 16.34
CA VAL A 495 -1.79 4.19 15.44
C VAL A 495 -2.12 5.62 15.84
N GLU A 496 -1.10 6.47 15.86
CA GLU A 496 -1.24 7.90 16.10
C GLU A 496 -0.69 8.67 14.91
N PHE A 497 -1.48 9.57 14.32
CA PHE A 497 -0.96 10.52 13.33
C PHE A 497 -0.38 11.71 14.07
N CYS A 498 0.88 12.03 13.78
CA CYS A 498 1.61 13.09 14.44
C CYS A 498 2.28 13.97 13.39
N THR A 499 2.44 15.26 13.71
CA THR A 499 3.38 16.09 12.95
C THR A 499 4.81 15.64 13.22
N HIS A 500 5.73 15.94 12.30
CA HIS A 500 7.15 15.63 12.46
C HIS A 500 7.74 16.31 13.71
N LYS A 501 7.35 17.55 14.00
CA LYS A 501 7.74 18.22 15.26
C LYS A 501 7.28 17.47 16.51
N GLU A 502 6.06 16.94 16.55
CA GLU A 502 5.57 16.17 17.70
C GLU A 502 6.39 14.88 17.89
N ILE A 503 6.71 14.20 16.78
CA ILE A 503 7.57 13.02 16.77
C ILE A 503 8.96 13.36 17.30
N ALA A 504 9.60 14.40 16.78
CA ALA A 504 10.95 14.80 17.21
C ALA A 504 10.96 15.27 18.67
N THR A 505 9.97 16.07 19.09
CA THR A 505 9.90 16.59 20.46
C THR A 505 9.73 15.45 21.46
N SER A 506 8.76 14.57 21.25
CA SER A 506 8.51 13.43 22.13
C SER A 506 9.72 12.48 22.21
N TRP A 507 10.38 12.23 21.08
CA TRP A 507 11.57 11.37 21.03
C TRP A 507 12.76 11.94 21.80
N VAL A 508 12.95 13.26 21.79
CA VAL A 508 13.98 13.95 22.58
C VAL A 508 13.65 13.93 24.07
N GLU A 509 12.39 14.18 24.43
CA GLU A 509 11.93 14.18 25.83
C GLU A 509 12.11 12.82 26.48
N GLU A 510 11.76 11.74 25.79
CA GLU A 510 11.97 10.36 26.26
C GLU A 510 13.44 10.07 26.56
N ARG A 511 14.37 10.52 25.71
CA ARG A 511 15.81 10.34 25.91
C ARG A 511 16.39 11.16 27.05
N LYS A 512 15.87 12.36 27.29
CA LYS A 512 16.27 13.16 28.46
C LYS A 512 15.86 12.45 29.75
N ILE A 513 14.64 11.91 29.80
CA ILE A 513 14.15 11.12 30.95
C ILE A 513 15.02 9.87 31.15
N GLU A 514 15.38 9.16 30.08
CA GLU A 514 16.29 8.00 30.18
C GLU A 514 17.70 8.36 30.69
N ALA A 515 18.20 9.55 30.35
CA ALA A 515 19.48 10.06 30.85
C ALA A 515 19.40 10.45 32.33
N ASP A 516 18.30 11.02 32.79
CA ASP A 516 18.10 11.41 34.20
C ASP A 516 17.85 10.20 35.14
N LEU A 517 17.45 9.04 34.58
CA LEU A 517 17.22 7.79 35.33
C LEU A 517 18.47 6.88 35.43
N LYS A 518 19.56 7.20 34.72
CA LYS A 518 20.85 6.50 34.75
C LYS A 518 21.86 7.26 35.61
#